data_AF-A0A7C4UFC8-F1
#
_entry.id   AF-A0A7C4UFC8-F1
#
_cell.length_a   1.000
_cell.length_b   1.000
_cell.length_c   1.000
_cell.angle_alpha   90.00
_cell.angle_beta   90.00
_cell.angle_gamma   90.00
#
_symmetry.space_group_name_H-M   'P 1'
#
loop_
_entity.id
_entity.type
_entity.pdbx_description
1 polymer ?
#
loop_
_entity_poly.entity_id
_entity_poly.type
_entity_poly.pdbx_seq_one_letter_code
_entity_poly.pdbx_strand_id
1 'polypeptide(L)'
;MASVTLEEMQQDDLVMSVARALALANEAAITQGTDPAASLVTITEETPPTGRAWRINYGPREYVNRRGGDLIVVVDERSGDVLRVLRGQ
;
A
#
# COMPACT_ATOMS: atom_id res chain seq x y z
N MET A 1 15.96 -6.67 21.76
CA MET A 1 14.76 -6.88 20.93
C MET A 1 15.02 -8.09 20.08
N ALA A 2 14.10 -9.06 20.05
CA ALA A 2 14.24 -10.20 19.14
C ALA A 2 14.16 -9.68 17.70
N SER A 3 15.11 -10.05 16.86
CA SER A 3 15.07 -9.77 15.42
C SER A 3 14.30 -10.90 14.74
N VAL A 4 13.28 -10.57 13.97
CA VAL A 4 12.61 -11.53 13.09
C VAL A 4 13.54 -11.80 11.90
N THR A 5 13.79 -13.06 11.61
CA THR A 5 14.56 -13.48 10.43
C THR A 5 13.72 -13.38 9.16
N LEU A 6 14.37 -13.30 8.01
CA LEU A 6 13.66 -13.31 6.73
C LEU A 6 12.82 -14.58 6.54
N GLU A 7 13.32 -15.73 7.01
CA GLU A 7 12.61 -17.01 6.91
C GLU A 7 11.33 -17.00 7.77
N GLU A 8 11.40 -16.49 8.99
CA GLU A 8 10.20 -16.32 9.84
C GLU A 8 9.20 -15.33 9.22
N MET A 9 9.67 -14.23 8.61
CA MET A 9 8.80 -13.29 7.88
C MET A 9 8.10 -13.96 6.68
N GLN A 10 8.81 -14.83 5.96
CA GLN A 10 8.27 -15.54 4.79
C GLN A 10 7.22 -16.59 5.16
N GLN A 11 7.28 -17.13 6.37
CA GLN A 11 6.31 -18.08 6.91
C GLN A 11 5.05 -17.41 7.48
N ASP A 12 5.08 -16.08 7.69
CA ASP A 12 3.94 -15.32 8.18
C ASP A 12 3.06 -14.85 7.00
N ASP A 13 1.88 -15.45 6.90
CA ASP A 13 0.91 -15.16 5.83
C ASP A 13 0.48 -13.69 5.78
N LEU A 14 0.35 -13.04 6.95
CA LEU A 14 -0.06 -11.63 7.03
C LEU A 14 1.07 -10.72 6.56
N VAL A 15 2.31 -10.99 6.98
CA VAL A 15 3.50 -10.26 6.52
C VAL A 15 3.60 -10.37 5.01
N MET A 16 3.50 -11.57 4.46
CA MET A 16 3.60 -11.80 3.02
C MET A 16 2.43 -11.19 2.23
N SER A 17 1.22 -11.19 2.80
CA SER A 17 0.05 -10.53 2.23
C SER A 17 0.26 -9.01 2.09
N VAL A 18 0.67 -8.35 3.18
CA VAL A 18 0.94 -6.91 3.20
C VAL A 18 2.12 -6.56 2.30
N ALA A 19 3.20 -7.34 2.33
CA ALA A 19 4.39 -7.09 1.52
C ALA A 19 4.09 -7.18 0.02
N ARG A 20 3.33 -8.18 -0.42
CA ARG A 20 2.88 -8.31 -1.82
C ARG A 20 2.00 -7.13 -2.24
N ALA A 21 1.02 -6.78 -1.42
CA ALA A 21 0.11 -5.67 -1.72
C ALA A 21 0.86 -4.33 -1.82
N LEU A 22 1.82 -4.10 -0.91
CA LEU A 22 2.67 -2.91 -0.95
C LEU A 22 3.56 -2.87 -2.20
N ALA A 23 4.13 -4.00 -2.61
CA ALA A 23 4.95 -4.07 -3.82
C ALA A 23 4.15 -3.66 -5.07
N LEU A 24 2.95 -4.23 -5.24
CA LEU A 24 2.04 -3.91 -6.34
C LEU A 24 1.57 -2.46 -6.31
N ALA A 25 1.25 -1.95 -5.11
CA ALA A 25 0.88 -0.56 -4.92
C ALA A 25 2.03 0.41 -5.27
N ASN A 26 3.28 0.04 -4.96
CA ASN A 26 4.45 0.85 -5.29
C ASN A 26 4.65 0.94 -6.80
N GLU A 27 4.51 -0.17 -7.53
CA GLU A 27 4.58 -0.16 -9.00
C GLU A 27 3.49 0.72 -9.62
N ALA A 28 2.25 0.62 -9.10
CA ALA A 28 1.16 1.49 -9.52
C ALA A 28 1.45 2.96 -9.21
N ALA A 29 2.02 3.27 -8.04
CA ALA A 29 2.38 4.63 -7.66
C ALA A 29 3.45 5.25 -8.57
N ILE A 30 4.50 4.49 -8.88
CA ILE A 30 5.57 4.90 -9.80
C ILE A 30 4.98 5.19 -11.19
N THR A 31 4.07 4.33 -11.67
CA THR A 31 3.37 4.53 -12.96
C THR A 31 2.53 5.80 -12.96
N GLN A 32 2.06 6.24 -11.80
CA GLN A 32 1.33 7.48 -11.60
C GLN A 32 2.26 8.69 -11.32
N GLY A 33 3.59 8.53 -11.35
CA GLY A 33 4.53 9.60 -11.07
C GLY A 33 4.57 10.02 -9.60
N THR A 34 4.08 9.16 -8.70
CA THR A 34 4.25 9.30 -7.25
C THR A 34 5.45 8.46 -6.83
N ASP A 35 6.41 9.05 -6.10
CA ASP A 35 7.56 8.33 -5.53
C ASP A 35 7.19 7.74 -4.15
N PRO A 36 7.07 6.41 -4.00
CA PRO A 36 6.74 5.77 -2.72
C PRO A 36 7.70 6.13 -1.58
N ALA A 37 8.99 6.29 -1.88
CA ALA A 37 10.00 6.56 -0.86
C ALA A 37 9.88 7.98 -0.30
N ALA A 38 9.49 8.93 -1.15
CA ALA A 38 9.24 10.32 -0.77
C ALA A 38 7.88 10.54 -0.10
N SER A 39 6.95 9.57 -0.18
CA SER A 39 5.60 9.68 0.39
C SER A 39 5.53 9.28 1.87
N LEU A 40 4.55 9.87 2.57
CA LEU A 40 4.01 9.28 3.79
C LEU A 40 3.12 8.10 3.40
N VAL A 41 3.55 6.90 3.73
CA VAL A 41 2.82 5.67 3.39
C VAL A 41 1.97 5.22 4.57
N THR A 42 0.67 5.04 4.34
CA THR A 42 -0.22 4.35 5.28
C THR A 42 -0.86 3.14 4.62
N ILE A 43 -0.97 2.04 5.37
CA ILE A 43 -1.58 0.79 4.91
C ILE A 43 -2.76 0.51 5.85
N THR A 44 -3.92 0.27 5.27
CA THR A 44 -5.14 -0.03 6.03
C THR A 44 -5.85 -1.23 5.41
N GLU A 45 -6.34 -2.13 6.25
CA GLU A 45 -7.19 -3.23 5.81
C GLU A 45 -8.57 -2.67 5.44
N GLU A 46 -9.05 -3.01 4.24
CA GLU A 46 -10.45 -2.86 3.83
C GLU A 46 -11.07 -4.25 3.71
N THR A 47 -12.35 -4.38 4.09
CA THR A 47 -13.09 -5.65 3.99
C THR A 47 -14.21 -5.54 2.96
N PRO A 48 -13.90 -5.58 1.65
CA PRO A 48 -14.93 -5.63 0.61
C PRO A 48 -15.77 -6.91 0.70
N PRO A 49 -16.95 -6.97 0.05
CA PRO A 49 -17.82 -8.15 0.08
C PRO A 49 -17.16 -9.46 -0.38
N THR A 50 -16.11 -9.35 -1.21
CA THR A 50 -15.41 -10.48 -1.83
C THR A 50 -14.18 -10.96 -1.03
N GLY A 51 -13.83 -10.31 0.08
CA GLY A 51 -12.69 -10.72 0.91
C GLY A 51 -12.00 -9.56 1.61
N ARG A 52 -10.67 -9.62 1.65
CA ARG A 52 -9.81 -8.59 2.23
C ARG A 52 -9.07 -7.86 1.12
N ALA A 53 -8.96 -6.55 1.25
CA ALA A 53 -8.15 -5.72 0.40
C ALA A 53 -7.24 -4.83 1.26
N TRP A 54 -6.10 -4.45 0.70
CA TRP A 54 -5.20 -3.49 1.31
C TRP A 54 -5.34 -2.15 0.61
N ARG A 55 -5.66 -1.12 1.38
CA ARG A 55 -5.61 0.26 0.94
C ARG A 55 -4.26 0.84 1.31
N ILE A 56 -3.47 1.18 0.30
CA ILE A 56 -2.20 1.87 0.46
C ILE A 56 -2.40 3.33 0.05
N ASN A 57 -2.10 4.26 0.96
CA ASN A 57 -2.12 5.69 0.70
C ASN A 57 -0.68 6.22 0.64
N TYR A 58 -0.40 7.01 -0.39
CA TYR A 58 0.80 7.78 -0.59
C TYR A 58 0.46 9.26 -0.48
N GLY A 59 0.67 9.83 0.71
CA GLY A 59 0.44 11.25 0.99
C GLY A 59 1.72 12.07 1.04
N PRO A 60 1.63 13.41 1.09
CA PRO A 60 2.77 14.27 1.35
C PRO A 60 3.27 14.10 2.80
N ARG A 61 4.60 14.01 2.99
CA ARG A 61 5.21 13.98 4.34
C ARG A 61 5.06 15.31 5.07
N GLU A 62 5.07 16.41 4.32
CA GLU A 62 4.86 17.76 4.85
C GLU A 62 3.45 18.21 4.50
N TYR A 63 2.53 18.09 5.47
CA TYR A 63 1.11 18.40 5.30
C TYR A 63 0.82 19.92 5.27
N VAL A 64 1.83 20.76 5.47
CA VAL A 64 1.64 22.22 5.53
C VAL A 64 1.51 22.76 4.11
N ASN A 65 0.29 23.19 3.76
CA ASN A 65 -0.07 23.95 2.54
C ASN A 65 -0.17 23.20 1.20
N ARG A 66 -0.34 21.87 1.17
CA ARG A 66 -0.79 21.16 -0.05
C ARG A 66 -2.14 20.48 0.18
N ARG A 67 -3.19 20.97 -0.49
CA ARG A 67 -4.40 20.18 -0.76
C ARG A 67 -4.17 19.44 -2.08
N GLY A 68 -4.54 18.17 -2.11
CA GLY A 68 -4.35 17.31 -3.27
C GLY A 68 -2.95 16.68 -3.35
N GLY A 69 -2.84 15.65 -4.19
CA GLY A 69 -1.58 14.89 -4.40
C GLY A 69 -1.50 13.55 -3.69
N ASP A 70 -2.49 13.20 -2.88
CA ASP A 70 -2.60 11.85 -2.32
C ASP A 70 -2.87 10.86 -3.44
N LEU A 71 -2.14 9.75 -3.46
CA LEU A 71 -2.46 8.61 -4.31
C LEU A 71 -2.89 7.46 -3.42
N ILE A 72 -4.07 6.92 -3.66
CA ILE A 72 -4.55 5.70 -3.01
C ILE A 72 -4.55 4.58 -4.04
N VAL A 73 -3.96 3.45 -3.67
CA VAL A 73 -4.02 2.20 -4.41
C VAL A 73 -4.70 1.16 -3.52
N VAL A 74 -5.71 0.48 -4.05
CA VAL A 74 -6.40 -0.61 -3.37
C VAL A 74 -6.04 -1.91 -4.09
N VAL A 75 -5.52 -2.89 -3.34
CA VAL A 75 -5.05 -4.18 -3.85
C VAL A 75 -5.82 -5.30 -3.18
N ASP A 76 -6.32 -6.26 -3.96
CA ASP A 76 -6.96 -7.46 -3.42
C ASP A 76 -5.92 -8.38 -2.79
N GLU A 77 -6.18 -8.89 -1.58
CA GLU A 77 -5.25 -9.79 -0.88
C GLU A 77 -5.03 -11.12 -1.62
N ARG A 78 -6.09 -11.68 -2.22
CA ARG A 78 -6.08 -13.04 -2.74
C ARG A 78 -5.56 -13.10 -4.16
N SER A 79 -6.05 -12.21 -5.03
CA SER A 79 -5.63 -12.22 -6.43
C SER A 79 -4.36 -11.43 -6.66
N GLY A 80 -4.02 -10.47 -5.79
CA GLY A 80 -2.94 -9.52 -6.04
C GLY A 80 -3.29 -8.52 -7.14
N ASP A 81 -4.57 -8.36 -7.47
CA ASP A 81 -4.99 -7.37 -8.46
C ASP A 81 -5.09 -5.98 -7.84
N VAL A 82 -4.63 -4.97 -8.57
CA VAL A 82 -4.92 -3.57 -8.25
C VAL A 82 -6.40 -3.30 -8.58
N LEU A 83 -7.24 -3.30 -7.55
CA LEU A 83 -8.67 -3.06 -7.68
C LEU A 83 -8.96 -1.62 -8.12
N ARG A 84 -8.25 -0.65 -7.53
CA ARG A 84 -8.54 0.78 -7.75
C ARG A 84 -7.28 1.63 -7.56
N VAL A 85 -7.19 2.70 -8.34
CA VAL A 85 -6.23 3.80 -8.15
C VAL A 85 -7.02 5.11 -8.09
N LEU A 86 -6.87 5.87 -7.01
CA LEU A 86 -7.57 7.13 -6.78
C LEU A 86 -6.56 8.24 -6.52
N ARG A 87 -6.74 9.40 -7.13
CA ARG A 87 -5.94 10.61 -6.83
C ARG A 87 -6.79 11.62 -6.08
N GLY A 88 -6.24 12.16 -4.99
CA GLY A 88 -6.77 13.32 -4.30
C GLY A 88 -6.67 14.57 -5.19
N GLN A 89 -7.80 15.24 -5.40
CA GLN A 89 -7.92 16.52 -6.09
C GLN A 89 -7.32 17.66 -5.26
#